data_AF-A0A0G0GD05-F1
#
_entry.id   AF-A0A0G0GD05-F1
#
_cell.length_a   1.000
_cell.length_b   1.000
_cell.length_c   1.000
_cell.angle_alpha   90.00
_cell.angle_beta   90.00
_cell.angle_gamma   90.00
#
_symmetry.space_group_name_H-M   'P 1'
#
loop_
_entity.id
_entity.type
_entity.pdbx_description
1 polymer ?
#
loop_
_entity_poly.entity_id
_entity_poly.type
_entity_poly.pdbx_seq_one_letter_code
_entity_poly.pdbx_strand_id
1 'polypeptide(L)'
;MYNLLVSWDENAWEGDSFNFGEERFLEYTDEQIRDRYKNIFDYIDEIKTFPCIFAYEEKCKKDPKLGYIVNVERRKGRELRIEYKIINIKKFLSYQNLNELHFDFDIDIAKFELTRTHWAIKNVDLSKELKKNKIKVPHIKKVKVKNFKDYNNKPIFEGVYSNKFFTFNWQNFLSRFSLFKRAIIIIIFLFVISGIFLLWRNHNNTSFNFSELGKQFNSEKNENGFVVDYWVEGNLRNTFDTKKSLERVDYIFWKNKNIGSTYTNGYLIGEIKDLGVEDKPTIKLPIMFEPNESKHLSISFKIPIENEEMLKQTFPQKCTGVFCYFDSNLELNFKDVRGNVFDEKGNLISEELVDAVWVYPNNKSFLEKLIAKSD
;
A
#
# COMPACT_ATOMS: atom_id res chain seq x y z
N MET A 1 -3.83 -13.74 -14.67
CA MET A 1 -3.58 -14.30 -13.34
C MET A 1 -2.73 -15.55 -13.43
N TYR A 2 -1.82 -15.73 -12.49
CA TYR A 2 -0.98 -16.92 -12.35
C TYR A 2 -0.68 -17.17 -10.85
N ASN A 3 -0.36 -18.40 -10.47
CA ASN A 3 0.12 -18.75 -9.14
C ASN A 3 1.65 -18.66 -9.08
N LEU A 4 2.19 -17.99 -8.07
CA LEU A 4 3.62 -18.06 -7.73
C LEU A 4 3.77 -18.90 -6.46
N LEU A 5 4.55 -19.97 -6.54
CA LEU A 5 4.82 -20.84 -5.39
C LEU A 5 6.32 -20.85 -5.15
N VAL A 6 6.74 -20.42 -3.98
CA VAL A 6 8.14 -20.29 -3.59
C VAL A 6 8.44 -21.27 -2.48
N SER A 7 9.55 -22.01 -2.58
CA SER A 7 9.97 -22.97 -1.55
C SER A 7 11.42 -22.77 -1.11
N TRP A 8 11.66 -22.93 0.19
CA TRP A 8 12.97 -22.98 0.82
C TRP A 8 13.72 -24.29 0.55
N ASP A 9 12.98 -25.34 0.22
CA ASP A 9 13.52 -26.68 -0.04
C ASP A 9 14.05 -26.74 -1.47
N GLU A 10 15.35 -27.00 -1.60
CA GLU A 10 16.00 -27.14 -2.89
C GLU A 10 15.43 -28.31 -3.72
N ASN A 11 14.89 -29.34 -3.07
CA ASN A 11 14.30 -30.50 -3.73
C ASN A 11 12.79 -30.32 -3.94
N ALA A 12 12.25 -29.13 -3.65
CA ALA A 12 10.89 -28.80 -4.00
C ALA A 12 10.67 -28.96 -5.51
N TRP A 13 9.45 -29.34 -5.88
CA TRP A 13 9.05 -29.49 -7.28
C TRP A 13 9.74 -30.66 -8.02
N GLU A 14 10.39 -31.58 -7.30
CA GLU A 14 10.93 -32.83 -7.87
C GLU A 14 9.97 -34.02 -7.72
N GLY A 15 9.03 -33.97 -6.78
CA GLY A 15 7.93 -34.93 -6.63
C GLY A 15 6.62 -34.47 -7.26
N ASP A 16 5.52 -35.13 -6.88
CA ASP A 16 4.16 -34.85 -7.38
C ASP A 16 3.33 -33.93 -6.46
N SER A 17 3.81 -33.69 -5.23
CA SER A 17 3.09 -32.86 -4.25
C SER A 17 4.02 -32.12 -3.30
N PHE A 18 3.54 -31.01 -2.76
CA PHE A 18 4.25 -30.18 -1.77
C PHE A 18 3.26 -29.68 -0.70
N ASN A 19 3.75 -29.44 0.52
CA ASN A 19 2.91 -28.97 1.63
C ASN A 19 3.26 -27.53 1.99
N PHE A 20 2.24 -26.70 2.15
CA PHE A 20 2.33 -25.34 2.69
C PHE A 20 1.58 -25.26 4.02
N GLY A 21 2.04 -24.40 4.92
CA GLY A 21 1.15 -23.89 5.97
C GLY A 21 0.02 -23.08 5.33
N GLU A 22 -1.21 -23.22 5.81
CA GLU A 22 -2.37 -22.49 5.31
C GLU A 22 -2.20 -20.97 5.48
N GLU A 23 -1.44 -20.54 6.50
CA GLU A 23 -1.07 -19.14 6.71
C GLU A 23 -0.14 -18.57 5.63
N ARG A 24 0.47 -19.45 4.81
CA ARG A 24 1.37 -19.07 3.70
C ARG A 24 0.65 -18.82 2.39
N PHE A 25 -0.63 -19.16 2.35
CA PHE A 25 -1.47 -18.92 1.21
C PHE A 25 -1.87 -17.44 1.15
N LEU A 26 -1.70 -16.84 -0.03
CA LEU A 26 -1.91 -15.43 -0.34
C LEU A 26 -0.93 -14.45 0.34
N GLU A 27 0.18 -14.93 0.92
CA GLU A 27 1.31 -14.03 1.23
C GLU A 27 1.78 -13.36 -0.07
N TYR A 28 2.18 -12.08 0.02
CA TYR A 28 2.60 -11.25 -1.13
C TYR A 28 1.57 -11.15 -2.27
N THR A 29 0.30 -11.50 -2.01
CA THR A 29 -0.80 -11.30 -2.95
C THR A 29 -1.46 -9.95 -2.69
N ASP A 30 -1.76 -9.22 -3.77
CA ASP A 30 -2.55 -7.98 -3.75
C ASP A 30 -3.84 -8.13 -2.92
N GLU A 31 -4.21 -7.08 -2.18
CA GLU A 31 -5.30 -7.12 -1.20
C GLU A 31 -6.63 -7.54 -1.84
N GLN A 32 -6.95 -7.06 -3.05
CA GLN A 32 -8.21 -7.40 -3.73
C GLN A 32 -8.29 -8.89 -4.06
N ILE A 33 -7.17 -9.46 -4.50
CA ILE A 33 -7.06 -10.87 -4.84
C ILE A 33 -7.09 -11.70 -3.57
N ARG A 34 -6.43 -11.24 -2.53
CA ARG A 34 -6.39 -11.89 -1.22
C ARG A 34 -7.79 -11.98 -0.64
N ASP A 35 -8.54 -10.88 -0.65
CA ASP A 35 -9.91 -10.83 -0.13
C ASP A 35 -10.86 -11.76 -0.88
N ARG A 36 -10.71 -11.82 -2.21
CA ARG A 36 -11.49 -12.73 -3.05
C ARG A 36 -11.18 -14.19 -2.73
N TYR A 37 -9.91 -14.56 -2.62
CA TYR A 37 -9.50 -15.96 -2.51
C TYR A 37 -9.21 -16.41 -1.08
N LYS A 38 -9.43 -15.59 -0.06
CA LYS A 38 -9.13 -15.88 1.36
C LYS A 38 -9.60 -17.26 1.82
N ASN A 39 -10.75 -17.69 1.30
CA ASN A 39 -11.25 -19.05 1.46
C ASN A 39 -10.91 -19.87 0.21
N ILE A 40 -9.72 -20.48 0.19
CA ILE A 40 -9.20 -21.22 -0.98
C ILE A 40 -10.19 -22.23 -1.57
N PHE A 41 -10.93 -22.95 -0.73
CA PHE A 41 -11.84 -24.02 -1.15
C PHE A 41 -13.12 -23.52 -1.82
N ASP A 42 -13.50 -22.26 -1.62
CA ASP A 42 -14.66 -21.66 -2.29
C ASP A 42 -14.36 -21.39 -3.79
N TYR A 43 -13.07 -21.29 -4.15
CA TYR A 43 -12.61 -20.90 -5.48
C TYR A 43 -11.56 -21.86 -6.07
N ILE A 44 -11.45 -23.07 -5.53
CA ILE A 44 -10.33 -23.96 -5.84
C ILE A 44 -10.28 -24.34 -7.32
N ASP A 45 -11.45 -24.53 -7.94
CA ASP A 45 -11.55 -24.85 -9.36
C ASP A 45 -11.04 -23.71 -10.24
N GLU A 46 -11.28 -22.46 -9.84
CA GLU A 46 -10.76 -21.28 -10.55
C GLU A 46 -9.24 -21.17 -10.37
N ILE A 47 -8.75 -21.29 -9.13
CA ILE A 47 -7.32 -21.19 -8.80
C ILE A 47 -6.50 -22.22 -9.56
N LYS A 48 -7.02 -23.45 -9.71
CA LYS A 48 -6.40 -24.54 -10.49
C LYS A 48 -6.30 -24.25 -11.98
N THR A 49 -7.09 -23.32 -12.51
CA THR A 49 -7.00 -22.92 -13.93
C THR A 49 -5.80 -22.02 -14.23
N PHE A 50 -5.22 -21.40 -13.20
CA PHE A 50 -4.13 -20.45 -13.38
C PHE A 50 -2.80 -21.19 -13.62
N PRO A 51 -1.97 -20.72 -14.59
CA PRO A 51 -0.61 -21.23 -14.74
C PRO A 51 0.20 -20.96 -13.48
N CYS A 52 1.20 -21.80 -13.20
CA CYS A 52 1.98 -21.74 -11.99
C CYS A 52 3.47 -21.55 -12.31
N ILE A 53 4.12 -20.60 -11.63
CA ILE A 53 5.57 -20.53 -11.51
C ILE A 53 5.95 -21.19 -10.18
N PHE A 54 6.74 -22.26 -10.26
CA PHE A 54 7.30 -22.96 -9.13
C PHE A 54 8.75 -22.50 -8.96
N ALA A 55 8.97 -21.57 -8.05
CA ALA A 55 10.25 -20.94 -7.77
C ALA A 55 10.84 -21.47 -6.46
N TYR A 56 12.06 -21.03 -6.19
CA TYR A 56 12.79 -21.35 -4.98
C TYR A 56 13.18 -20.05 -4.28
N GLU A 57 13.37 -20.12 -2.97
CA GLU A 57 13.95 -19.02 -2.23
C GLU A 57 15.34 -18.68 -2.78
N GLU A 58 15.72 -17.41 -2.67
CA GLU A 58 16.93 -16.85 -3.27
C GLU A 58 18.20 -17.68 -2.97
N LYS A 59 18.30 -18.16 -1.73
CA LYS A 59 19.42 -18.99 -1.25
C LYS A 59 19.65 -20.27 -2.05
N CYS A 60 18.60 -20.82 -2.68
CA CYS A 60 18.70 -22.08 -3.44
C CYS A 60 19.37 -21.88 -4.80
N LYS A 61 19.28 -20.66 -5.38
CA LYS A 61 19.85 -20.32 -6.70
C LYS A 61 19.46 -21.30 -7.82
N LYS A 62 18.23 -21.84 -7.77
CA LYS A 62 17.68 -22.79 -8.75
C LYS A 62 16.72 -22.11 -9.70
N ASP A 63 16.74 -22.55 -10.96
CA ASP A 63 15.85 -22.05 -12.01
C ASP A 63 14.39 -22.44 -11.71
N PRO A 64 13.43 -21.51 -11.83
CA PRO A 64 12.02 -21.81 -11.61
C PRO A 64 11.46 -22.74 -12.70
N LYS A 65 10.39 -23.44 -12.36
CA LYS A 65 9.66 -24.35 -13.26
C LYS A 65 8.27 -23.77 -13.58
N LEU A 66 7.72 -24.12 -14.74
CA LEU A 66 6.33 -23.78 -15.11
C LEU A 66 5.44 -25.02 -14.92
N GLY A 67 4.19 -24.84 -14.48
CA GLY A 67 3.23 -25.93 -14.44
C GLY A 67 1.81 -25.52 -14.08
N TYR A 68 1.05 -26.46 -13.51
CA TYR A 68 -0.31 -26.24 -13.00
C TYR A 68 -0.53 -27.00 -11.70
N ILE A 69 -1.41 -26.48 -10.86
CA ILE A 69 -1.93 -27.21 -9.71
C ILE A 69 -3.03 -28.17 -10.18
N VAL A 70 -2.89 -29.44 -9.81
CA VAL A 70 -3.80 -30.53 -10.15
C VAL A 70 -4.83 -30.72 -9.04
N ASN A 71 -4.43 -30.63 -7.78
CA ASN A 71 -5.31 -30.81 -6.63
C ASN A 71 -4.80 -30.02 -5.42
N VAL A 72 -5.70 -29.69 -4.50
CA VAL A 72 -5.37 -29.06 -3.22
C VAL A 72 -6.24 -29.67 -2.14
N GLU A 73 -5.61 -30.12 -1.06
CA GLU A 73 -6.27 -30.76 0.07
C GLU A 73 -5.86 -30.09 1.37
N ARG A 74 -6.82 -29.84 2.26
CA ARG A 74 -6.52 -29.42 3.62
C ARG A 74 -6.15 -30.65 4.45
N ARG A 75 -4.95 -30.66 5.04
CA ARG A 75 -4.50 -31.67 5.99
C ARG A 75 -4.69 -31.20 7.44
N LYS A 76 -4.57 -32.13 8.38
CA LYS A 76 -4.64 -31.81 9.82
C LYS A 76 -3.51 -30.83 10.16
N GLY A 77 -3.80 -29.84 11.00
CA GLY A 77 -2.81 -28.86 11.45
C GLY A 77 -2.73 -27.56 10.64
N ARG A 78 -3.77 -27.22 9.85
CA ARG A 78 -3.79 -26.03 8.96
C ARG A 78 -2.68 -26.10 7.90
N GLU A 79 -2.52 -27.27 7.29
CA GLU A 79 -1.61 -27.45 6.15
C GLU A 79 -2.41 -27.64 4.86
N LEU A 80 -1.91 -27.09 3.76
CA LEU A 80 -2.40 -27.30 2.41
C LEU A 80 -1.41 -28.20 1.67
N ARG A 81 -1.88 -29.39 1.27
CA ARG A 81 -1.13 -30.23 0.33
C ARG A 81 -1.55 -29.87 -1.08
N ILE A 82 -0.59 -29.46 -1.89
CA ILE A 82 -0.79 -29.19 -3.31
C ILE A 82 -0.22 -30.34 -4.13
N GLU A 83 -0.99 -30.82 -5.10
CA GLU A 83 -0.50 -31.72 -6.15
C GLU A 83 -0.35 -30.90 -7.42
N TYR A 84 0.74 -31.10 -8.15
CA TYR A 84 1.06 -30.25 -9.29
C TYR A 84 1.64 -31.05 -10.46
N LYS A 85 1.64 -30.43 -11.64
CA LYS A 85 2.24 -30.96 -12.85
C LYS A 85 3.17 -29.93 -13.47
N ILE A 86 4.45 -30.29 -13.59
CA ILE A 86 5.46 -29.46 -14.25
C ILE A 86 5.37 -29.64 -15.77
N ILE A 87 5.42 -28.53 -16.50
CA ILE A 87 5.55 -28.48 -17.95
C ILE A 87 7.02 -28.28 -18.26
N ASN A 88 7.65 -29.28 -18.87
CA ASN A 88 9.05 -29.18 -19.26
C ASN A 88 9.21 -28.24 -20.47
N ILE A 89 9.92 -27.13 -20.28
CA ILE A 89 10.24 -26.16 -21.31
C ILE A 89 11.75 -26.03 -21.38
N LYS A 90 12.32 -26.29 -22.57
CA LYS A 90 13.78 -26.33 -22.80
C LYS A 90 14.50 -25.03 -22.40
N LYS A 91 13.82 -23.88 -22.44
CA LYS A 91 14.35 -22.58 -22.01
C LYS A 91 13.21 -21.74 -21.44
N PHE A 92 13.01 -21.82 -20.13
CA PHE A 92 12.04 -21.00 -19.40
C PHE A 92 12.72 -19.74 -18.84
N LEU A 93 12.67 -19.55 -17.51
CA LEU A 93 13.34 -18.49 -16.78
C LEU A 93 14.54 -19.09 -16.04
N SER A 94 15.66 -18.37 -16.02
CA SER A 94 16.74 -18.67 -15.09
C SER A 94 16.48 -18.01 -13.75
N TYR A 95 17.17 -18.47 -12.71
CA TYR A 95 17.23 -17.81 -11.40
C TYR A 95 17.64 -16.34 -11.55
N GLN A 96 18.70 -16.06 -12.32
CA GLN A 96 19.18 -14.69 -12.56
C GLN A 96 18.11 -13.84 -13.23
N ASN A 97 17.44 -14.37 -14.25
CA ASN A 97 16.33 -13.67 -14.88
C ASN A 97 15.29 -13.37 -13.81
N LEU A 98 14.73 -14.38 -13.11
CA LEU A 98 13.68 -14.18 -12.11
C LEU A 98 14.01 -13.08 -11.09
N ASN A 99 15.27 -12.97 -10.67
CA ASN A 99 15.77 -11.94 -9.75
C ASN A 99 16.03 -10.56 -10.43
N GLU A 100 16.28 -10.51 -11.73
CA GLU A 100 16.47 -9.26 -12.50
C GLU A 100 15.14 -8.75 -13.10
N LEU A 101 14.15 -9.64 -13.26
CA LEU A 101 12.85 -9.36 -13.88
C LEU A 101 11.95 -8.44 -13.03
N HIS A 102 12.39 -8.03 -11.83
CA HIS A 102 11.71 -7.05 -10.98
C HIS A 102 11.37 -5.73 -11.71
N PHE A 103 12.17 -5.32 -12.70
CA PHE A 103 11.99 -4.02 -13.38
C PHE A 103 11.26 -4.10 -14.73
N ASP A 104 11.36 -5.21 -15.46
CA ASP A 104 10.94 -5.25 -16.88
C ASP A 104 9.61 -5.96 -17.14
N PHE A 105 9.08 -6.71 -16.17
CA PHE A 105 7.96 -7.62 -16.40
C PHE A 105 6.63 -7.19 -15.76
N ASP A 106 6.59 -6.11 -14.96
CA ASP A 106 5.41 -5.80 -14.12
C ASP A 106 4.99 -7.01 -13.26
N ILE A 107 5.91 -7.99 -13.12
CA ILE A 107 5.78 -9.13 -12.25
C ILE A 107 6.23 -8.56 -10.92
N ASP A 108 5.23 -8.14 -10.16
CA ASP A 108 5.31 -7.57 -8.81
C ASP A 108 5.84 -8.61 -7.82
N ILE A 109 7.08 -9.07 -8.05
CA ILE A 109 7.86 -9.83 -7.08
C ILE A 109 8.49 -8.75 -6.22
N ALA A 110 7.96 -8.49 -5.03
CA ALA A 110 8.56 -7.50 -4.14
C ALA A 110 10.01 -7.90 -3.82
N LYS A 111 10.88 -6.94 -3.46
CA LYS A 111 12.30 -7.19 -3.09
C LYS A 111 12.51 -8.26 -1.99
N PHE A 112 11.44 -8.69 -1.33
CA PHE A 112 11.45 -9.69 -0.26
C PHE A 112 10.67 -10.97 -0.59
N GLU A 113 10.02 -11.07 -1.75
CA GLU A 113 9.09 -12.18 -2.03
C GLU A 113 9.83 -13.52 -2.23
N LEU A 114 11.05 -13.52 -2.77
CA LEU A 114 11.89 -14.72 -2.87
C LEU A 114 12.67 -15.05 -1.58
N THR A 115 12.43 -14.34 -0.47
CA THR A 115 13.13 -14.60 0.80
C THR A 115 12.45 -15.65 1.67
N ARG A 116 11.21 -16.02 1.32
CA ARG A 116 10.38 -16.87 2.17
C ARG A 116 9.42 -17.76 1.38
N THR A 117 9.17 -18.94 1.93
CA THR A 117 8.27 -19.95 1.37
C THR A 117 6.83 -19.52 1.51
N HIS A 118 6.15 -19.44 0.36
CA HIS A 118 4.78 -18.95 0.27
C HIS A 118 4.08 -19.34 -1.04
N TRP A 119 2.78 -19.08 -1.10
CA TRP A 119 1.99 -19.17 -2.31
C TRP A 119 1.23 -17.85 -2.54
N ALA A 120 1.57 -17.14 -3.61
CA ALA A 120 0.90 -15.93 -4.06
C ALA A 120 0.04 -16.13 -5.33
N ILE A 121 -0.99 -15.31 -5.51
CA ILE A 121 -1.75 -15.19 -6.76
C ILE A 121 -1.52 -13.80 -7.35
N LYS A 122 -1.05 -13.72 -8.58
CA LYS A 122 -0.65 -12.44 -9.21
C LYS A 122 -1.58 -12.04 -10.35
N ASN A 123 -1.92 -10.76 -10.46
CA ASN A 123 -2.85 -10.23 -11.48
C ASN A 123 -2.23 -9.93 -12.85
N VAL A 124 -1.20 -10.67 -13.26
CA VAL A 124 -0.48 -10.38 -14.50
C VAL A 124 -0.84 -11.41 -15.58
N ASP A 125 -0.83 -10.98 -16.85
CA ASP A 125 -0.89 -11.91 -17.99
C ASP A 125 0.50 -12.51 -18.21
N LEU A 126 0.78 -13.61 -17.51
CA LEU A 126 2.06 -14.32 -17.59
C LEU A 126 2.45 -14.67 -19.03
N SER A 127 1.48 -15.00 -19.89
CA SER A 127 1.77 -15.35 -21.29
C SER A 127 2.25 -14.14 -22.09
N LYS A 128 1.69 -12.95 -21.81
CA LYS A 128 2.11 -11.70 -22.45
C LYS A 128 3.54 -11.34 -22.03
N GLU A 129 3.85 -11.45 -20.74
CA GLU A 129 5.14 -11.04 -20.20
C GLU A 129 6.29 -11.99 -20.60
N LEU A 130 6.04 -13.30 -20.59
CA LEU A 130 7.01 -14.28 -21.11
C LEU A 130 7.30 -14.05 -22.61
N LYS A 131 6.28 -13.67 -23.40
CA LYS A 131 6.46 -13.36 -24.83
C LYS A 131 7.30 -12.11 -25.07
N LYS A 132 7.11 -11.04 -24.29
CA LYS A 132 7.91 -9.80 -24.37
C LYS A 132 9.40 -10.12 -24.26
N ASN A 133 9.74 -11.13 -23.48
CA ASN A 133 11.11 -11.55 -23.19
C ASN A 133 11.58 -12.76 -23.99
N LYS A 134 10.92 -13.01 -25.13
CA LYS A 134 11.29 -14.03 -26.12
C LYS A 134 11.27 -15.46 -25.56
N ILE A 135 10.56 -15.72 -24.47
CA ILE A 135 10.35 -17.06 -23.90
C ILE A 135 9.13 -17.68 -24.57
N LYS A 136 9.36 -18.72 -25.38
CA LYS A 136 8.29 -19.46 -26.06
C LYS A 136 7.68 -20.49 -25.09
N VAL A 137 6.57 -20.12 -24.48
CA VAL A 137 5.71 -21.06 -23.76
C VAL A 137 4.79 -21.79 -24.74
N PRO A 138 4.57 -23.11 -24.58
CA PRO A 138 3.50 -23.81 -25.30
C PRO A 138 2.15 -23.14 -25.01
N HIS A 139 1.16 -23.29 -25.89
CA HIS A 139 -0.16 -22.68 -25.72
C HIS A 139 -0.75 -22.99 -24.33
N ILE A 140 -0.52 -22.07 -23.38
CA ILE A 140 -1.29 -21.96 -22.14
C ILE A 140 -2.70 -21.72 -22.64
N LYS A 141 -3.62 -22.68 -22.42
CA LYS A 141 -5.03 -22.47 -22.78
C LYS A 141 -5.43 -21.16 -22.13
N LYS A 142 -5.66 -20.14 -22.94
CA LYS A 142 -6.33 -18.92 -22.49
C LYS A 142 -7.71 -19.38 -22.07
N VAL A 143 -7.88 -19.71 -20.80
CA VAL A 143 -9.22 -19.67 -20.23
C VAL A 143 -9.68 -18.25 -20.47
N LYS A 144 -10.76 -18.09 -21.23
CA LYS A 144 -11.45 -16.80 -21.33
C LYS A 144 -11.92 -16.48 -19.92
N VAL A 145 -11.06 -15.87 -19.12
CA VAL A 145 -11.50 -15.09 -17.98
C VAL A 145 -12.46 -14.09 -18.58
N LYS A 146 -13.73 -14.11 -18.15
CA LYS A 146 -14.70 -13.07 -18.55
C LYS A 146 -13.98 -11.73 -18.43
N ASN A 147 -13.99 -10.98 -19.52
CA ASN A 147 -13.17 -9.80 -19.75
C ASN A 147 -12.83 -9.04 -18.46
N PHE A 148 -11.53 -9.00 -18.13
CA PHE A 148 -10.97 -8.07 -17.12
C PHE A 148 -11.14 -6.58 -17.49
N LYS A 149 -11.84 -6.27 -18.59
CA LYS A 149 -12.14 -4.90 -19.03
C LYS A 149 -13.39 -4.28 -18.40
N ASP A 150 -14.21 -5.04 -17.67
CA ASP A 150 -15.42 -4.49 -17.02
C ASP A 150 -15.21 -4.02 -15.57
N TYR A 151 -14.00 -4.13 -15.01
CA TYR A 151 -13.70 -3.61 -13.67
C TYR A 151 -13.18 -2.16 -13.65
N ASN A 152 -12.77 -1.60 -14.80
CA ASN A 152 -12.40 -0.19 -14.89
C ASN A 152 -13.60 0.73 -15.24
N ASN A 153 -14.78 0.17 -15.51
CA ASN A 153 -15.99 0.92 -15.84
C ASN A 153 -17.22 0.54 -14.98
N LYS A 154 -17.04 -0.24 -13.92
CA LYS A 154 -18.04 -0.38 -12.87
C LYS A 154 -17.59 0.44 -11.66
N PRO A 155 -18.45 1.32 -11.11
CA PRO A 155 -18.12 2.01 -9.87
C PRO A 155 -17.83 0.96 -8.79
N ILE A 156 -16.68 1.11 -8.16
CA ILE A 156 -16.19 0.32 -7.04
C ILE A 156 -17.13 0.59 -5.87
N PHE A 157 -18.19 -0.21 -5.74
CA PHE A 157 -19.05 -0.29 -4.55
C PHE A 157 -20.04 -1.48 -4.68
N GLU A 158 -19.57 -2.69 -4.96
CA GLU A 158 -20.36 -3.91 -4.76
C GLU A 158 -19.46 -5.07 -4.31
N GLY A 159 -19.11 -5.09 -3.03
CA GLY A 159 -18.20 -6.11 -2.51
C GLY A 159 -18.33 -6.51 -1.04
N VAL A 160 -18.89 -5.68 -0.14
CA VAL A 160 -19.19 -6.09 1.27
C VAL A 160 -20.57 -5.63 1.76
N TYR A 161 -21.38 -5.00 0.91
CA TYR A 161 -22.82 -4.87 1.13
C TYR A 161 -23.53 -5.49 -0.05
N SER A 162 -24.30 -6.57 0.18
CA SER A 162 -25.13 -7.17 -0.86
C SER A 162 -26.15 -6.14 -1.36
N ASN A 163 -25.88 -5.53 -2.51
CA ASN A 163 -26.76 -4.57 -3.20
C ASN A 163 -27.95 -5.27 -3.88
N LYS A 164 -28.79 -5.96 -3.10
CA LYS A 164 -30.20 -6.09 -3.48
C LYS A 164 -30.96 -4.76 -3.35
N PHE A 165 -30.34 -3.73 -2.77
CA PHE A 165 -30.94 -2.40 -2.59
C PHE A 165 -30.73 -1.43 -3.78
N PHE A 166 -29.74 -1.63 -4.65
CA PHE A 166 -29.39 -0.61 -5.66
C PHE A 166 -29.84 -0.87 -7.10
N THR A 167 -30.41 -2.04 -7.40
CA THR A 167 -31.20 -2.23 -8.65
C THR A 167 -32.67 -1.86 -8.46
N PHE A 168 -32.98 -1.08 -7.43
CA PHE A 168 -34.33 -0.58 -7.20
C PHE A 168 -34.65 0.47 -8.28
N ASN A 169 -35.58 0.12 -9.18
CA ASN A 169 -36.02 1.03 -10.22
C ASN A 169 -36.84 2.17 -9.60
N TRP A 170 -36.14 3.22 -9.18
CA TRP A 170 -36.70 4.40 -8.51
C TRP A 170 -37.76 5.11 -9.35
N GLN A 171 -37.64 5.08 -10.68
CA GLN A 171 -38.66 5.62 -11.55
C GLN A 171 -39.97 4.84 -11.42
N ASN A 172 -39.90 3.50 -11.43
CA ASN A 172 -41.07 2.63 -11.25
C ASN A 172 -41.64 2.64 -9.83
N PHE A 173 -40.83 2.93 -8.82
CA PHE A 173 -41.31 3.08 -7.44
C PHE A 173 -41.99 4.42 -7.23
N LEU A 174 -41.34 5.52 -7.64
CA LEU A 174 -41.87 6.87 -7.48
C LEU A 174 -43.11 7.10 -8.36
N SER A 175 -43.20 6.44 -9.52
CA SER A 175 -44.35 6.59 -10.42
C SER A 175 -45.69 6.24 -9.77
N ARG A 176 -45.68 5.38 -8.73
CA ARG A 176 -46.86 4.94 -7.97
C ARG A 176 -47.40 5.99 -7.00
N PHE A 177 -46.68 7.08 -6.78
CA PHE A 177 -47.03 8.11 -5.81
C PHE A 177 -47.36 9.44 -6.49
N SER A 178 -48.22 10.24 -5.85
CA SER A 178 -48.51 11.61 -6.28
C SER A 178 -47.28 12.51 -6.15
N LEU A 179 -47.24 13.62 -6.89
CA LEU A 179 -46.11 14.56 -6.92
C LEU A 179 -45.68 15.00 -5.50
N PHE A 180 -46.63 15.32 -4.63
CA PHE A 180 -46.36 15.73 -3.24
C PHE A 180 -45.67 14.60 -2.44
N LYS A 181 -46.13 13.35 -2.58
CA LYS A 181 -45.53 12.20 -1.90
C LYS A 181 -44.13 11.88 -2.44
N ARG A 182 -43.87 12.08 -3.73
CA ARG A 182 -42.53 11.92 -4.32
C ARG A 182 -41.53 12.90 -3.70
N ALA A 183 -41.91 14.16 -3.54
CA ALA A 183 -41.05 15.18 -2.92
C ALA A 183 -40.68 14.81 -1.48
N ILE A 184 -41.64 14.36 -0.68
CA ILE A 184 -41.38 13.90 0.70
C ILE A 184 -40.42 12.71 0.74
N ILE A 185 -40.62 11.71 -0.13
CA ILE A 185 -39.75 10.53 -0.19
C ILE A 185 -38.31 10.92 -0.56
N ILE A 186 -38.13 11.84 -1.52
CA ILE A 186 -36.81 12.34 -1.91
C ILE A 186 -36.14 13.08 -0.75
N ILE A 187 -36.87 13.93 -0.02
CA ILE A 187 -36.33 14.65 1.14
C ILE A 187 -35.88 13.67 2.22
N ILE A 188 -36.70 12.67 2.57
CA ILE A 188 -36.34 11.64 3.56
C ILE A 188 -35.10 10.88 3.11
N PHE A 189 -35.01 10.51 1.83
CA PHE A 189 -33.86 9.80 1.28
C PHE A 189 -32.57 10.63 1.35
N LEU A 190 -32.65 11.93 1.05
CA LEU A 190 -31.53 12.85 1.22
C LEU A 190 -31.09 12.97 2.68
N PHE A 191 -32.03 13.01 3.64
CA PHE A 191 -31.69 12.99 5.06
C PHE A 191 -31.02 11.68 5.49
N VAL A 192 -31.48 10.53 4.99
CA VAL A 192 -30.86 9.21 5.28
C VAL A 192 -29.46 9.12 4.67
N ILE A 193 -29.27 9.53 3.42
CA ILE A 193 -27.94 9.55 2.79
C ILE A 193 -27.01 10.51 3.53
N SER A 194 -27.49 11.70 3.90
CA SER A 194 -26.73 12.66 4.69
C SER A 194 -26.33 12.08 6.05
N GLY A 195 -27.25 11.39 6.72
CA GLY A 195 -26.97 10.69 7.98
C GLY A 195 -25.94 9.58 7.84
N ILE A 196 -26.03 8.75 6.80
CA ILE A 196 -25.04 7.70 6.51
C ILE A 196 -23.68 8.32 6.17
N PHE A 197 -23.65 9.40 5.39
CA PHE A 197 -22.44 10.11 5.05
C PHE A 197 -21.78 10.75 6.27
N LEU A 198 -22.57 11.33 7.19
CA LEU A 198 -22.08 11.86 8.45
C LEU A 198 -21.53 10.74 9.36
N LEU A 199 -22.21 9.59 9.43
CA LEU A 199 -21.73 8.42 10.16
C LEU A 199 -20.44 7.87 9.56
N TRP A 200 -20.35 7.72 8.24
CA TRP A 200 -19.16 7.25 7.54
C TRP A 200 -17.98 8.22 7.71
N ARG A 201 -18.22 9.52 7.56
CA ARG A 201 -17.22 10.56 7.83
C ARG A 201 -16.75 10.53 9.28
N ASN A 202 -17.66 10.31 10.24
CA ASN A 202 -17.28 10.22 11.65
C ASN A 202 -16.53 8.92 11.96
N HIS A 203 -16.84 7.83 11.25
CA HIS A 203 -16.20 6.53 11.44
C HIS A 203 -14.80 6.43 10.79
N ASN A 204 -14.51 7.30 9.80
CA ASN A 204 -13.20 7.42 9.15
C ASN A 204 -12.32 8.54 9.74
N ASN A 205 -12.77 9.24 10.79
CA ASN A 205 -11.94 10.17 11.57
C ASN A 205 -11.02 9.39 12.54
N THR A 206 -10.29 8.43 12.01
CA THR A 206 -9.42 7.54 12.77
C THR A 206 -7.98 7.86 12.41
N SER A 207 -7.28 8.63 13.23
CA SER A 207 -5.91 9.03 12.91
C SER A 207 -5.07 9.59 14.06
N PHE A 208 -3.77 9.66 13.81
CA PHE A 208 -2.92 10.62 14.50
C PHE A 208 -3.10 11.99 13.85
N ASN A 209 -3.42 13.00 14.65
CA ASN A 209 -3.46 14.39 14.19
C ASN A 209 -2.30 15.14 14.82
N PHE A 210 -1.51 15.81 13.99
CA PHE A 210 -0.39 16.65 14.41
C PHE A 210 -0.72 18.12 14.18
N SER A 211 -0.83 18.86 15.27
CA SER A 211 -1.03 20.31 15.24
C SER A 211 0.31 21.01 15.45
N GLU A 212 0.91 21.50 14.36
CA GLU A 212 2.16 22.29 14.38
C GLU A 212 1.99 23.56 15.22
N LEU A 213 2.92 23.79 16.15
CA LEU A 213 3.04 25.01 16.96
C LEU A 213 4.20 25.88 16.50
N GLY A 214 5.27 25.26 16.01
CA GLY A 214 6.42 25.98 15.49
C GLY A 214 7.38 25.06 14.77
N LYS A 215 8.21 25.66 13.91
CA LYS A 215 9.29 24.98 13.20
C LYS A 215 10.52 25.86 13.14
N GLN A 216 11.66 25.24 13.23
CA GLN A 216 12.97 25.88 13.10
C GLN A 216 13.86 24.94 12.30
N PHE A 217 14.84 25.50 11.60
CA PHE A 217 15.94 24.68 11.12
C PHE A 217 17.26 25.43 11.21
N ASN A 218 18.33 24.66 11.12
CA ASN A 218 19.68 25.14 10.95
C ASN A 218 20.32 24.34 9.82
N SER A 219 21.28 24.92 9.12
CA SER A 219 22.02 24.22 8.08
C SER A 219 23.50 24.29 8.37
N GLU A 220 24.18 23.16 8.35
CA GLU A 220 25.63 23.07 8.44
C GLU A 220 26.19 22.55 7.12
N LYS A 221 27.27 23.17 6.63
CA LYS A 221 27.98 22.70 5.44
C LYS A 221 29.00 21.64 5.85
N ASN A 222 29.02 20.50 5.18
CA ASN A 222 29.99 19.43 5.37
C ASN A 222 30.71 19.06 4.05
N GLU A 223 31.56 18.03 4.07
CA GLU A 223 32.32 17.57 2.90
C GLU A 223 31.42 17.03 1.76
N ASN A 224 30.20 16.57 2.08
CA ASN A 224 29.26 15.94 1.16
C ASN A 224 28.07 16.84 0.77
N GLY A 225 28.10 18.13 1.13
CA GLY A 225 27.01 19.07 0.88
C GLY A 225 26.58 19.84 2.14
N PHE A 226 25.28 19.87 2.39
CA PHE A 226 24.66 20.52 3.54
C PHE A 226 23.87 19.48 4.34
N VAL A 227 23.86 19.61 5.66
CA VAL A 227 22.93 18.89 6.54
C VAL A 227 22.02 19.92 7.14
N VAL A 228 20.72 19.72 6.95
CA VAL A 228 19.70 20.55 7.59
C VAL A 228 19.20 19.82 8.83
N ASP A 229 19.48 20.41 9.99
CA ASP A 229 18.83 20.04 11.23
C ASP A 229 17.47 20.74 11.26
N TYR A 230 16.39 19.99 11.09
CA TYR A 230 15.02 20.50 11.08
C TYR A 230 14.34 20.11 12.38
N TRP A 231 13.71 21.06 13.07
CA TRP A 231 12.94 20.86 14.29
C TRP A 231 11.51 21.32 14.06
N VAL A 232 10.57 20.46 14.44
CA VAL A 232 9.14 20.81 14.47
C VAL A 232 8.58 20.50 15.85
N GLU A 233 7.88 21.48 16.40
CA GLU A 233 7.18 21.42 17.67
C GLU A 233 5.68 21.38 17.39
N GLY A 234 4.97 20.45 18.01
CA GLY A 234 3.54 20.34 17.84
C GLY A 234 2.88 19.33 18.76
N ASN A 235 1.56 19.35 18.77
CA ASN A 235 0.75 18.40 19.54
C ASN A 235 0.38 17.22 18.66
N LEU A 236 0.89 16.03 18.98
CA LEU A 236 0.46 14.78 18.35
C LEU A 236 -0.64 14.15 19.20
N ARG A 237 -1.83 13.98 18.61
CA ARG A 237 -3.00 13.44 19.30
C ARG A 237 -3.44 12.13 18.67
N ASN A 238 -3.64 11.13 19.53
CA ASN A 238 -4.39 9.94 19.17
C ASN A 238 -5.88 10.27 19.16
N THR A 239 -6.51 10.32 17.99
CA THR A 239 -7.96 10.59 17.89
C THR A 239 -8.81 9.34 18.07
N PHE A 240 -8.19 8.16 18.20
CA PHE A 240 -8.90 6.91 18.43
C PHE A 240 -9.47 6.82 19.85
N ASP A 241 -10.58 6.11 19.99
CA ASP A 241 -11.17 5.67 21.25
C ASP A 241 -10.44 4.45 21.86
N THR A 242 -9.44 3.95 21.15
CA THR A 242 -8.61 2.81 21.53
C THR A 242 -7.15 3.23 21.62
N LYS A 243 -6.40 2.45 22.40
CA LYS A 243 -4.95 2.63 22.54
C LYS A 243 -4.25 2.40 21.19
N LYS A 244 -3.30 3.26 20.86
CA LYS A 244 -2.53 3.20 19.61
C LYS A 244 -1.04 3.37 19.84
N SER A 245 -0.27 2.93 18.87
CA SER A 245 1.18 2.97 18.90
C SER A 245 1.70 3.58 17.61
N LEU A 246 2.42 4.69 17.74
CA LEU A 246 3.14 5.31 16.63
C LEU A 246 4.46 4.55 16.46
N GLU A 247 4.64 3.90 15.32
CA GLU A 247 5.83 3.12 14.99
C GLU A 247 6.92 3.98 14.34
N ARG A 248 6.54 4.89 13.45
CA ARG A 248 7.48 5.67 12.63
C ARG A 248 6.95 7.07 12.35
N VAL A 249 7.87 8.02 12.23
CA VAL A 249 7.59 9.36 11.70
C VAL A 249 8.42 9.53 10.44
N ASP A 250 7.73 9.79 9.34
CA ASP A 250 8.31 10.00 8.02
C ASP A 250 8.24 11.49 7.69
N TYR A 251 9.16 11.97 6.84
CA TYR A 251 9.11 13.31 6.28
C TYR A 251 9.15 13.22 4.75
N ILE A 252 8.37 14.10 4.11
CA ILE A 252 8.42 14.31 2.67
C ILE A 252 8.77 15.76 2.44
N PHE A 253 9.79 15.98 1.61
CA PHE A 253 10.18 17.33 1.24
C PHE A 253 9.80 17.65 -0.19
N TRP A 254 8.78 18.46 -0.37
CA TRP A 254 8.23 18.72 -1.70
C TRP A 254 9.05 19.77 -2.47
N LYS A 255 9.42 19.41 -3.70
CA LYS A 255 9.86 20.36 -4.72
C LYS A 255 8.67 21.08 -5.34
N ASN A 256 7.64 20.32 -5.68
CA ASN A 256 6.37 20.85 -6.11
C ASN A 256 5.28 19.85 -5.73
N LYS A 257 4.52 20.19 -4.68
CA LYS A 257 3.44 19.35 -4.17
C LYS A 257 2.40 19.07 -5.25
N ASN A 258 2.07 20.03 -6.13
CA ASN A 258 1.02 19.87 -7.15
C ASN A 258 1.35 18.83 -8.22
N ILE A 259 2.62 18.54 -8.47
CA ILE A 259 3.07 17.46 -9.38
C ILE A 259 3.68 16.28 -8.62
N GLY A 260 3.49 16.25 -7.30
CA GLY A 260 4.08 15.31 -6.37
C GLY A 260 5.56 15.03 -6.65
N SER A 261 6.35 16.08 -6.91
CA SER A 261 7.81 15.97 -7.03
C SER A 261 8.45 16.38 -5.71
N THR A 262 9.44 15.61 -5.28
CA THR A 262 10.14 15.80 -4.00
C THR A 262 11.61 16.09 -4.23
N TYR A 263 12.19 16.87 -3.32
CA TYR A 263 13.63 17.05 -3.21
C TYR A 263 14.28 15.85 -2.54
N THR A 264 13.70 15.43 -1.41
CA THR A 264 14.15 14.31 -0.60
C THR A 264 13.00 13.84 0.27
N ASN A 265 13.13 12.65 0.82
CA ASN A 265 12.20 12.05 1.78
C ASN A 265 13.01 11.09 2.66
N GLY A 266 12.40 10.67 3.75
CA GLY A 266 13.02 9.71 4.63
C GLY A 266 12.17 9.45 5.85
N TYR A 267 12.70 8.59 6.70
CA TYR A 267 12.18 8.35 8.03
C TYR A 267 13.06 9.05 9.06
N LEU A 268 12.55 9.20 10.27
CA LEU A 268 13.22 9.89 11.37
C LEU A 268 14.68 9.43 11.56
N ILE A 269 15.62 10.39 11.45
CA ILE A 269 17.05 10.23 11.75
C ILE A 269 17.46 11.03 13.01
N GLY A 270 16.52 11.75 13.65
CA GLY A 270 16.77 12.57 14.84
C GLY A 270 16.10 12.09 16.12
N GLU A 271 16.02 12.99 17.10
CA GLU A 271 15.40 12.79 18.42
C GLU A 271 13.93 13.21 18.41
N ILE A 272 13.09 12.48 19.16
CA ILE A 272 11.76 12.91 19.57
C ILE A 272 11.82 13.25 21.06
N LYS A 273 11.38 14.43 21.49
CA LYS A 273 11.31 14.83 22.91
C LYS A 273 9.89 15.12 23.34
N ASP A 274 9.52 14.68 24.55
CA ASP A 274 8.23 15.04 25.17
C ASP A 274 8.34 16.40 25.85
N LEU A 275 7.87 17.46 25.20
CA LEU A 275 7.89 18.81 25.76
C LEU A 275 6.81 19.04 26.83
N GLY A 276 5.88 18.09 27.01
CA GLY A 276 4.87 18.13 28.07
C GLY A 276 5.41 17.74 29.45
N VAL A 277 6.65 17.25 29.53
CA VAL A 277 7.30 16.77 30.75
C VAL A 277 8.47 17.70 31.11
N GLU A 278 8.66 17.99 32.41
CA GLU A 278 9.63 18.99 32.92
C GLU A 278 11.06 18.78 32.38
N ASP A 279 11.54 17.53 32.38
CA ASP A 279 12.89 17.17 31.92
C ASP A 279 13.03 17.02 30.39
N LYS A 280 11.93 17.17 29.65
CA LYS A 280 11.87 17.03 28.18
C LYS A 280 12.56 15.76 27.66
N PRO A 281 12.22 14.58 28.20
CA PRO A 281 12.95 13.35 27.93
C PRO A 281 12.85 12.96 26.45
N THR A 282 13.93 12.39 25.93
CA THR A 282 13.93 11.76 24.61
C THR A 282 13.08 10.49 24.63
N ILE A 283 12.08 10.42 23.75
CA ILE A 283 11.18 9.29 23.60
C ILE A 283 11.69 8.37 22.49
N LYS A 284 11.64 7.05 22.73
CA LYS A 284 11.92 6.03 21.71
C LYS A 284 10.62 5.55 21.06
N LEU A 285 10.67 5.32 19.76
CA LEU A 285 9.61 4.62 19.03
C LEU A 285 9.62 3.11 19.40
N PRO A 286 8.46 2.43 19.44
CA PRO A 286 7.13 3.00 19.20
C PRO A 286 6.60 3.81 20.40
N ILE A 287 5.86 4.89 20.14
CA ILE A 287 5.22 5.72 21.18
C ILE A 287 3.80 5.25 21.40
N MET A 288 3.48 4.82 22.63
CA MET A 288 2.12 4.46 23.01
C MET A 288 1.29 5.71 23.34
N PHE A 289 0.06 5.74 22.84
CA PHE A 289 -0.95 6.74 23.16
C PHE A 289 -2.20 6.08 23.70
N GLU A 290 -2.68 6.55 24.85
CA GLU A 290 -4.02 6.24 25.35
C GLU A 290 -5.11 6.89 24.47
N PRO A 291 -6.37 6.42 24.55
CA PRO A 291 -7.48 7.03 23.81
C PRO A 291 -7.57 8.54 24.05
N ASN A 292 -7.70 9.32 22.98
CA ASN A 292 -7.75 10.79 23.02
C ASN A 292 -6.52 11.50 23.60
N GLU A 293 -5.45 10.78 23.96
CA GLU A 293 -4.23 11.37 24.50
C GLU A 293 -3.56 12.29 23.47
N SER A 294 -3.10 13.44 23.93
CA SER A 294 -2.25 14.34 23.16
C SER A 294 -0.91 14.50 23.88
N LYS A 295 0.18 14.33 23.14
CA LYS A 295 1.55 14.59 23.61
C LYS A 295 2.10 15.81 22.89
N HIS A 296 2.75 16.68 23.65
CA HIS A 296 3.44 17.84 23.10
C HIS A 296 4.86 17.38 22.71
N LEU A 297 5.14 17.28 21.41
CA LEU A 297 6.37 16.67 20.90
C LEU A 297 7.25 17.68 20.18
N SER A 298 8.56 17.58 20.39
CA SER A 298 9.58 18.13 19.49
C SER A 298 10.17 17.00 18.67
N ILE A 299 10.07 17.10 17.35
CA ILE A 299 10.56 16.10 16.41
C ILE A 299 11.69 16.72 15.60
N SER A 300 12.85 16.08 15.62
CA SER A 300 14.03 16.53 14.89
C SER A 300 14.43 15.59 13.75
N PHE A 301 14.92 16.17 12.66
CA PHE A 301 15.39 15.46 11.47
C PHE A 301 16.75 16.00 11.05
N LYS A 302 17.60 15.10 10.57
CA LYS A 302 18.84 15.46 9.87
C LYS A 302 18.70 15.14 8.41
N ILE A 303 18.54 16.16 7.59
CA ILE A 303 18.20 16.04 6.17
C ILE A 303 19.44 16.37 5.34
N PRO A 304 20.05 15.38 4.65
CA PRO A 304 21.15 15.67 3.75
C PRO A 304 20.65 16.39 2.51
N ILE A 305 21.36 17.45 2.10
CA ILE A 305 21.09 18.27 0.92
C ILE A 305 22.37 18.38 0.10
N GLU A 306 22.30 18.03 -1.17
CA GLU A 306 23.49 17.90 -2.02
C GLU A 306 24.19 19.24 -2.29
N ASN A 307 23.44 20.32 -2.47
CA ASN A 307 24.00 21.61 -2.86
C ASN A 307 23.20 22.83 -2.35
N GLU A 308 23.84 24.00 -2.38
CA GLU A 308 23.29 25.25 -1.85
C GLU A 308 22.07 25.76 -2.63
N GLU A 309 22.01 25.48 -3.94
CA GLU A 309 20.88 25.85 -4.77
C GLU A 309 19.62 25.11 -4.33
N MET A 310 19.73 23.80 -4.11
CA MET A 310 18.68 22.97 -3.54
C MET A 310 18.28 23.53 -2.18
N LEU A 311 19.21 23.82 -1.27
CA LEU A 311 18.90 24.42 0.04
C LEU A 311 18.03 25.69 -0.08
N LYS A 312 18.42 26.63 -0.97
CA LYS A 312 17.68 27.90 -1.19
C LYS A 312 16.29 27.71 -1.79
N GLN A 313 16.15 26.79 -2.75
CA GLN A 313 14.85 26.48 -3.37
C GLN A 313 13.89 25.79 -2.40
N THR A 314 14.47 25.12 -1.42
CA THR A 314 13.78 24.16 -0.57
C THR A 314 13.36 24.79 0.77
N PHE A 315 14.16 25.74 1.25
CA PHE A 315 13.83 26.62 2.37
C PHE A 315 13.87 28.08 1.91
N PRO A 316 12.93 28.52 1.05
CA PRO A 316 12.87 29.90 0.65
C PRO A 316 12.60 30.78 1.87
N GLN A 317 13.51 31.72 2.12
CA GLN A 317 13.32 32.73 3.14
C GLN A 317 12.28 33.74 2.64
N LYS A 318 11.13 33.80 3.32
CA LYS A 318 10.11 34.81 3.12
C LYS A 318 10.24 35.87 4.21
N CYS A 319 10.47 37.11 3.80
CA CYS A 319 10.55 38.23 4.73
C CYS A 319 9.29 39.10 4.60
N THR A 320 8.71 39.49 5.73
CA THR A 320 7.62 40.47 5.82
C THR A 320 8.07 41.57 6.78
N GLY A 321 8.61 42.67 6.21
CA GLY A 321 9.30 43.69 6.98
C GLY A 321 10.66 43.19 7.49
N VAL A 322 10.91 43.33 8.79
CA VAL A 322 12.14 42.87 9.47
C VAL A 322 12.10 41.39 9.89
N PHE A 323 10.94 40.76 9.76
CA PHE A 323 10.76 39.35 10.12
C PHE A 323 10.95 38.48 8.90
N CYS A 324 11.89 37.55 8.97
CA CYS A 324 12.07 36.52 7.97
C CYS A 324 11.73 35.15 8.56
N TYR A 325 10.88 34.42 7.88
CA TYR A 325 10.55 33.04 8.18
C TYR A 325 10.82 32.19 6.95
N PHE A 326 10.89 30.89 7.14
CA PHE A 326 11.10 29.97 6.04
C PHE A 326 9.81 29.24 5.74
N ASP A 327 9.46 29.21 4.46
CA ASP A 327 8.33 28.42 3.99
C ASP A 327 8.85 27.05 3.58
N SER A 328 8.96 26.13 4.54
CA SER A 328 9.32 24.75 4.23
C SER A 328 8.10 24.03 3.65
N ASN A 329 8.24 23.43 2.48
CA ASN A 329 7.29 22.47 1.95
C ASN A 329 7.52 21.06 2.54
N LEU A 330 7.89 20.99 3.82
CA LEU A 330 8.13 19.74 4.52
C LEU A 330 6.82 19.28 5.14
N GLU A 331 6.45 18.03 4.90
CA GLU A 331 5.26 17.40 5.46
C GLU A 331 5.67 16.16 6.26
N LEU A 332 5.05 16.00 7.41
CA LEU A 332 5.22 14.81 8.23
C LEU A 332 4.15 13.77 7.94
N ASN A 333 4.54 12.50 7.99
CA ASN A 333 3.62 11.39 8.03
C ASN A 333 3.89 10.52 9.24
N PHE A 334 2.84 9.89 9.76
CA PHE A 334 2.85 9.14 11.00
C PHE A 334 2.40 7.71 10.70
N LYS A 335 3.27 6.73 10.90
CA LYS A 335 2.95 5.31 10.68
C LYS A 335 2.67 4.61 12.00
N ASP A 336 1.55 3.92 12.09
CA ASP A 336 1.21 3.07 13.24
C ASP A 336 1.79 1.65 13.12
N VAL A 337 1.82 0.91 14.23
CA VAL A 337 2.33 -0.49 14.28
C VAL A 337 1.52 -1.49 13.44
N ARG A 338 0.41 -1.07 12.81
CA ARG A 338 -0.38 -1.90 11.90
C ARG A 338 -0.08 -1.61 10.44
N GLY A 339 0.81 -0.66 10.16
CA GLY A 339 1.15 -0.27 8.79
C GLY A 339 0.40 0.96 8.28
N ASN A 340 -0.56 1.50 9.03
CA ASN A 340 -1.36 2.63 8.56
C ASN A 340 -0.53 3.91 8.59
N VAL A 341 -0.52 4.67 7.50
CA VAL A 341 0.20 5.94 7.41
C VAL A 341 -0.80 7.09 7.41
N PHE A 342 -0.55 8.12 8.21
CA PHE A 342 -1.41 9.29 8.34
C PHE A 342 -0.63 10.57 8.01
N ASP A 343 -1.25 11.52 7.32
CA ASP A 343 -0.69 12.88 7.16
C ASP A 343 -0.83 13.69 8.47
N GLU A 344 -0.27 14.91 8.51
CA GLU A 344 -0.36 15.82 9.68
C GLU A 344 -1.78 16.13 10.12
N LYS A 345 -2.74 16.14 9.20
CA LYS A 345 -4.16 16.40 9.50
C LYS A 345 -4.86 15.15 10.02
N GLY A 346 -4.19 14.01 9.94
CA GLY A 346 -4.73 12.72 10.29
C GLY A 346 -5.62 12.15 9.18
N ASN A 347 -5.34 12.43 7.92
CA ASN A 347 -5.93 11.66 6.82
C ASN A 347 -5.09 10.41 6.61
N LEU A 348 -5.75 9.25 6.48
CA LEU A 348 -5.10 8.02 6.07
C LEU A 348 -4.56 8.18 4.63
N ILE A 349 -3.29 7.86 4.43
CA ILE A 349 -2.62 7.87 3.13
C ILE A 349 -2.10 6.47 2.81
N SER A 350 -2.14 6.08 1.53
CA SER A 350 -1.61 4.79 1.10
C SER A 350 -0.10 4.72 1.30
N GLU A 351 0.39 3.65 1.91
CA GLU A 351 1.84 3.40 2.03
C GLU A 351 2.49 3.31 0.64
N GLU A 352 1.82 2.69 -0.33
CA GLU A 352 2.29 2.62 -1.72
C GLU A 352 2.41 4.00 -2.34
N LEU A 353 1.52 4.94 -1.99
CA LEU A 353 1.61 6.32 -2.47
C LEU A 353 2.84 7.02 -1.88
N VAL A 354 3.08 6.83 -0.59
CA VAL A 354 4.28 7.35 0.09
C VAL A 354 5.54 6.75 -0.53
N ASP A 355 5.57 5.44 -0.73
CA ASP A 355 6.70 4.73 -1.35
C ASP A 355 6.88 5.09 -2.84
N ALA A 356 5.81 5.29 -3.60
CA ALA A 356 5.88 5.73 -4.99
C ALA A 356 6.45 7.15 -5.10
N VAL A 357 6.11 8.02 -4.14
CA VAL A 357 6.74 9.34 -3.99
C VAL A 357 8.23 9.19 -3.64
N TRP A 358 8.61 8.13 -2.91
CA TRP A 358 10.01 7.86 -2.57
C TRP A 358 10.84 7.35 -3.74
N VAL A 359 10.27 6.48 -4.59
CA VAL A 359 11.01 5.77 -5.63
C VAL A 359 11.07 6.53 -6.95
N TYR A 360 10.06 7.33 -7.29
CA TYR A 360 9.97 7.95 -8.62
C TYR A 360 9.96 9.49 -8.57
N PRO A 361 11.05 10.16 -8.96
CA PRO A 361 11.01 11.59 -9.25
C PRO A 361 10.20 11.80 -10.55
N ASN A 362 8.88 11.95 -10.47
CA ASN A 362 8.03 11.86 -11.67
C ASN A 362 6.85 12.84 -11.79
N ASN A 363 6.65 13.27 -13.03
CA ASN A 363 5.89 14.42 -13.56
C ASN A 363 4.34 14.32 -13.54
N LYS A 364 3.70 13.59 -12.61
CA LYS A 364 2.23 13.45 -12.56
C LYS A 364 1.59 14.29 -11.45
N SER A 365 0.44 14.89 -11.69
CA SER A 365 -0.21 15.78 -10.73
C SER A 365 -0.60 15.06 -9.42
N PHE A 366 -0.55 15.77 -8.28
CA PHE A 366 -0.95 15.27 -6.97
C PHE A 366 -2.42 14.86 -6.93
N LEU A 367 -3.27 15.51 -7.72
CA LEU A 367 -4.68 15.15 -7.88
C LEU A 367 -4.85 13.81 -8.62
N GLU A 368 -4.02 13.51 -9.62
CA GLU A 368 -3.98 12.20 -10.27
C GLU A 368 -3.42 11.09 -9.34
N LYS A 369 -2.64 11.49 -8.31
CA LYS A 369 -2.08 10.60 -7.27
C LYS A 369 -3.04 10.39 -6.08
N LEU A 370 -3.85 11.40 -5.71
CA LEU A 370 -4.85 11.37 -4.65
C LEU A 370 -6.08 10.50 -5.00
N ILE A 371 -6.29 10.23 -6.28
CA ILE A 371 -7.14 9.11 -6.69
C ILE A 371 -6.30 7.83 -6.51
N ALA A 372 -6.07 7.48 -5.25
CA ALA A 372 -6.17 6.08 -4.92
C ALA A 372 -7.55 5.65 -5.44
N LYS A 373 -7.62 4.64 -6.30
CA LYS A 373 -8.86 3.88 -6.35
C LYS A 373 -9.10 3.49 -4.90
N SER A 374 -10.13 4.07 -4.28
CA SER A 374 -10.67 3.52 -3.06
C SER A 374 -11.21 2.17 -3.46
N ASP A 375 -10.40 1.14 -3.27
CA ASP A 375 -10.81 -0.24 -3.36
C ASP A 375 -11.33 -0.69 -1.99
#